data_AF-A0A2D0KWC2-F1
#
_entry.id   AF-A0A2D0KWC2-F1
#
_cell.length_a   1.000
_cell.length_b   1.000
_cell.length_c   1.000
_cell.angle_alpha   90.00
_cell.angle_beta   90.00
_cell.angle_gamma   90.00
#
_symmetry.space_group_name_H-M   'P 1'
#
loop_
_entity.id
_entity.type
_entity.pdbx_description
1 polymer ?
#
loop_
_entity_poly.entity_id
_entity_poly.type
_entity_poly.pdbx_seq_one_letter_code
_entity_poly.pdbx_strand_id
1 'polypeptide(L)'
;MSWLLDPFKSIHEQPETVLPELWKHRDAIIEVLPYYLAVIAKTSKDPERFFEYNMKSLDKIFGHDRTKRGPRDNDIAGYAYDLSARAKGIFDKLDDF
;
A
#
# COMPACT_ATOMS: atom_id res chain seq x y z
N MET A 1 19.84 23.97 -0.47
CA MET A 1 18.58 24.22 -1.19
C MET A 1 17.45 23.57 -0.41
N SER A 2 16.37 24.30 -0.17
CA SER A 2 15.17 23.78 0.49
C SER A 2 14.38 22.95 -0.52
N TRP A 3 14.25 21.64 -0.28
CA TRP A 3 13.48 20.70 -1.11
C TRP A 3 11.98 20.79 -0.78
N LEU A 4 11.43 22.01 -0.76
CA LEU A 4 10.00 22.17 -0.50
C LEU A 4 9.20 21.75 -1.73
N LEU A 5 8.25 20.84 -1.53
CA LEU A 5 7.22 20.52 -2.52
C LEU A 5 6.50 21.81 -2.92
N ASP A 6 6.33 22.07 -4.22
CA ASP A 6 5.44 23.13 -4.70
C ASP A 6 3.99 22.73 -4.38
N PRO A 7 3.28 23.45 -3.49
CA PRO A 7 1.93 23.08 -3.07
C PRO A 7 0.89 23.26 -4.18
N PHE A 8 1.25 23.92 -5.29
CA PHE A 8 0.36 24.15 -6.42
C PHE A 8 0.50 23.12 -7.54
N LYS A 9 1.48 22.22 -7.44
CA LYS A 9 1.70 21.13 -8.41
C LYS A 9 1.40 19.79 -7.76
N SER A 10 0.83 18.87 -8.54
CA SER A 10 0.57 17.52 -8.06
C SER A 10 1.88 16.79 -7.77
N ILE A 11 1.86 15.85 -6.82
CA ILE A 11 3.04 15.07 -6.42
C ILE A 11 3.67 14.33 -7.61
N HIS A 12 2.85 13.83 -8.54
CA HIS A 12 3.32 13.13 -9.74
C HIS A 12 4.02 14.04 -10.77
N GLU A 13 3.88 15.36 -10.64
CA GLU A 13 4.48 16.37 -11.52
C GLU A 13 5.82 16.90 -10.99
N GLN A 14 6.29 16.40 -9.84
CA GLN A 14 7.55 16.84 -9.20
C GLN A 14 8.43 15.64 -8.75
N PRO A 15 8.66 14.63 -9.61
CA PRO A 15 9.32 13.39 -9.20
C PRO A 15 10.75 13.62 -8.69
N GLU A 16 11.48 14.60 -9.23
CA GLU A 16 12.84 14.96 -8.79
C GLU A 16 12.94 15.42 -7.34
N THR A 17 11.86 15.98 -6.77
CA THR A 17 11.80 16.40 -5.36
C THR A 17 11.18 15.31 -4.49
N VAL A 18 10.16 14.63 -5.01
CA VAL A 18 9.38 13.63 -4.28
C VAL A 18 10.15 12.33 -4.07
N LEU A 19 10.78 11.80 -5.13
CA LEU A 19 11.42 10.48 -5.07
C LEU A 19 12.58 10.41 -4.05
N PRO A 20 13.47 11.42 -3.94
CA PRO A 20 14.52 11.40 -2.92
C PRO A 20 13.98 11.41 -1.48
N GLU A 21 12.95 12.20 -1.21
CA GLU A 21 12.34 12.24 0.13
C GLU A 21 11.56 10.96 0.44
N LEU A 22 10.84 10.39 -0.53
CA LEU A 22 10.23 9.06 -0.39
C LEU A 22 11.28 7.99 -0.11
N TRP A 23 12.44 8.05 -0.77
CA TRP A 23 13.52 7.10 -0.56
C TRP A 23 14.14 7.22 0.84
N LYS A 24 14.38 8.46 1.28
CA LYS A 24 14.93 8.78 2.60
C LYS A 24 14.01 8.36 3.74
N HIS A 25 12.70 8.43 3.53
CA HIS A 25 11.67 8.07 4.51
C HIS A 25 10.99 6.74 4.23
N ARG A 26 11.57 5.88 3.36
CA ARG A 26 10.94 4.64 2.89
C ARG A 26 10.48 3.72 4.03
N ASP A 27 11.27 3.61 5.10
CA ASP A 27 10.99 2.68 6.20
C ASP A 27 9.76 3.18 6.98
N ALA A 28 9.68 4.49 7.23
CA ALA A 28 8.50 5.10 7.84
C ALA A 28 7.26 4.94 6.96
N ILE A 29 7.41 5.11 5.63
CA ILE A 29 6.32 4.89 4.66
C ILE A 29 5.82 3.45 4.73
N ILE A 30 6.72 2.47 4.70
CA ILE A 30 6.37 1.04 4.81
C ILE A 30 5.58 0.76 6.09
N GLU A 31 5.95 1.37 7.22
CA GLU A 31 5.26 1.16 8.49
C GLU A 31 3.85 1.79 8.54
N VAL A 32 3.64 2.94 7.88
CA VAL A 32 2.32 3.62 7.88
C VAL A 32 1.40 3.18 6.73
N LEU A 33 1.93 2.53 5.70
CA LEU A 33 1.14 2.02 4.57
C LEU A 33 -0.06 1.14 5.00
N PRO A 34 0.08 0.18 5.93
CA PRO A 34 -1.06 -0.60 6.42
C PRO A 34 -2.18 0.29 7.01
N TYR A 35 -1.82 1.34 7.74
CA TYR A 35 -2.79 2.27 8.34
C TYR A 35 -3.55 3.04 7.26
N TYR A 36 -2.85 3.60 6.27
CA TYR A 36 -3.51 4.30 5.16
C TYR A 36 -4.45 3.39 4.38
N LEU A 37 -4.04 2.15 4.11
CA LEU A 37 -4.89 1.18 3.43
C LEU A 37 -6.15 0.84 4.25
N ALA A 38 -6.04 0.72 5.57
CA ALA A 38 -7.17 0.51 6.46
C ALA A 38 -8.17 1.69 6.45
N VAL A 39 -7.66 2.93 6.46
CA VAL A 39 -8.49 4.15 6.38
C VAL A 39 -9.20 4.23 5.02
N ILE A 40 -8.49 3.93 3.92
CA ILE A 40 -9.10 3.87 2.58
C ILE A 40 -10.19 2.79 2.53
N ALA A 41 -9.96 1.63 3.13
CA ALA A 41 -10.95 0.57 3.20
C ALA A 41 -12.22 1.01 3.95
N LYS A 42 -12.08 1.62 5.13
CA LYS A 42 -13.19 2.15 5.94
C LYS A 42 -14.01 3.22 5.21
N THR A 43 -13.35 4.07 4.43
CA THR A 43 -13.99 5.18 3.71
C THR A 43 -14.45 4.80 2.29
N SER A 44 -14.28 3.53 1.91
CA SER A 44 -14.69 3.03 0.59
C SER A 44 -16.22 2.82 0.49
N LYS A 45 -16.70 2.56 -0.73
CA LYS A 45 -18.13 2.32 -1.00
C LYS A 45 -18.66 1.02 -0.38
N ASP A 46 -17.78 0.04 -0.15
CA ASP A 46 -18.14 -1.28 0.40
C ASP A 46 -17.00 -1.75 1.32
N PRO A 47 -16.93 -1.22 2.56
CA PRO A 47 -15.84 -1.52 3.49
C PRO A 47 -15.74 -3.00 3.85
N GLU A 48 -16.87 -3.69 3.96
CA GLU A 48 -16.94 -5.11 4.34
C GLU A 48 -16.28 -6.01 3.30
N ARG A 49 -16.43 -5.69 2.01
CA ARG A 49 -15.86 -6.48 0.90
C ARG A 49 -14.50 -6.00 0.42
N PHE A 50 -14.01 -4.86 0.90
CA PHE A 50 -12.77 -4.26 0.43
C PHE A 50 -11.60 -5.25 0.42
N PHE A 51 -11.36 -5.92 1.55
CA PHE A 51 -10.25 -6.85 1.69
C PHE A 51 -10.48 -8.17 0.95
N GLU A 52 -11.73 -8.59 0.77
CA GLU A 52 -12.05 -9.73 -0.09
C GLU A 52 -11.65 -9.45 -1.55
N TYR A 53 -12.00 -8.28 -2.07
CA TYR A 53 -11.62 -7.87 -3.42
C TYR A 53 -10.11 -7.69 -3.56
N ASN A 54 -9.45 -7.16 -2.54
CA ASN A 54 -8.00 -7.02 -2.54
C ASN A 54 -7.31 -8.39 -2.62
N MET A 55 -7.73 -9.35 -1.80
CA MET A 55 -7.21 -10.72 -1.84
C MET A 55 -7.41 -11.40 -3.19
N LYS A 56 -8.62 -11.33 -3.77
CA LYS A 56 -8.88 -11.87 -5.11
C LYS A 56 -8.01 -11.22 -6.19
N SER A 57 -7.70 -9.93 -6.04
CA SER A 57 -6.83 -9.21 -6.97
C SER A 57 -5.38 -9.67 -6.85
N LEU A 58 -4.88 -9.85 -5.62
CA LEU A 58 -3.55 -10.40 -5.38
C LEU A 58 -3.42 -11.82 -5.95
N ASP A 59 -4.44 -12.66 -5.74
CA ASP A 59 -4.48 -14.03 -6.28
C ASP A 59 -4.47 -14.03 -7.81
N LYS A 60 -5.18 -13.09 -8.44
CA LYS A 60 -5.19 -12.96 -9.90
C LYS A 60 -3.87 -12.44 -10.47
N ILE A 61 -3.20 -11.54 -9.77
CA ILE A 61 -1.93 -10.93 -10.22
C ILE A 61 -0.76 -11.89 -10.03
N PHE A 62 -0.65 -12.48 -8.84
CA PHE A 62 0.51 -13.26 -8.44
C PHE A 62 0.29 -14.77 -8.53
N GLY A 63 -0.96 -15.23 -8.54
CA GLY A 63 -1.30 -16.64 -8.46
C GLY A 63 -0.93 -17.26 -7.12
N HIS A 64 -1.44 -18.48 -6.90
CA HIS A 64 -1.13 -19.27 -5.71
C HIS A 64 0.18 -20.05 -5.83
N ASP A 65 0.70 -20.21 -7.06
CA ASP A 65 1.87 -21.03 -7.33
C ASP A 65 3.16 -20.19 -7.25
N ARG A 66 3.93 -20.39 -6.17
CA ARG A 66 5.22 -19.71 -5.95
C ARG A 66 6.33 -20.23 -6.87
N THR A 67 6.19 -21.45 -7.38
CA THR A 67 7.22 -22.09 -8.23
C THR A 67 7.21 -21.55 -9.66
N LYS A 68 6.10 -20.93 -10.06
CA LYS A 68 5.94 -20.26 -11.36
C LYS A 68 6.46 -18.82 -11.38
N ARG A 69 6.98 -18.31 -10.26
CA ARG A 69 7.45 -16.94 -10.10
C ARG A 69 8.94 -16.88 -9.81
N GLY A 70 9.60 -15.83 -10.32
CA GLY A 70 10.98 -15.54 -9.97
C GLY A 70 11.11 -15.11 -8.49
N PRO A 71 12.33 -15.14 -7.91
CA PRO A 71 12.56 -14.75 -6.52
C PRO A 71 12.02 -13.34 -6.18
N ARG A 72 12.28 -12.36 -7.07
CA ARG A 72 11.78 -10.99 -6.91
C ARG A 72 10.25 -10.90 -6.84
N ASP A 73 9.55 -11.63 -7.70
CA ASP A 73 8.08 -11.63 -7.73
C ASP A 73 7.49 -12.34 -6.51
N ASN A 74 8.20 -13.33 -5.98
CA ASN A 74 7.83 -13.97 -4.72
C ASN A 74 7.96 -13.00 -3.53
N ASP A 75 9.01 -12.18 -3.50
CA ASP A 75 9.21 -11.17 -2.46
C ASP A 75 8.13 -10.07 -2.54
N ILE A 76 7.86 -9.56 -3.74
CA ILE A 76 6.81 -8.56 -3.98
C ILE A 76 5.45 -9.10 -3.57
N ALA A 77 5.11 -10.31 -3.99
CA ALA A 77 3.85 -10.92 -3.61
C ALA A 77 3.74 -11.13 -2.10
N GLY A 78 4.81 -11.64 -1.46
CA GLY A 78 4.86 -11.82 -0.02
C GLY A 78 4.59 -10.51 0.73
N TYR A 79 5.26 -9.43 0.32
CA TYR A 79 5.03 -8.10 0.86
C TYR A 79 3.57 -7.62 0.65
N ALA A 80 3.01 -7.83 -0.54
CA ALA A 80 1.65 -7.39 -0.85
C ALA A 80 0.59 -8.13 -0.01
N TYR A 81 0.75 -9.45 0.18
CA TYR A 81 -0.14 -10.23 1.05
C TYR A 81 0.00 -9.83 2.52
N ASP A 82 1.22 -9.64 3.02
CA ASP A 82 1.47 -9.20 4.40
C ASP A 82 0.87 -7.81 4.64
N LEU A 83 1.08 -6.87 3.71
CA LEU A 83 0.52 -5.53 3.79
C LEU A 83 -1.01 -5.56 3.89
N SER A 84 -1.67 -6.37 3.06
CA SER A 84 -3.13 -6.54 3.08
C SER A 84 -3.61 -7.11 4.43
N ALA A 85 -2.92 -8.11 4.97
CA ALA A 85 -3.25 -8.72 6.27
C ALA A 85 -3.07 -7.74 7.44
N ARG A 86 -1.95 -7.00 7.48
CA ARG A 86 -1.69 -5.96 8.48
C ARG A 86 -2.75 -4.86 8.42
N ALA A 87 -3.09 -4.41 7.22
CA ALA A 87 -4.13 -3.40 7.02
C ALA A 87 -5.50 -3.89 7.48
N LYS A 88 -5.88 -5.15 7.22
CA LYS A 88 -7.12 -5.74 7.72
C LYS A 88 -7.16 -5.74 9.26
N GLY A 89 -6.06 -6.10 9.91
CA GLY A 89 -5.96 -6.09 11.37
C GLY A 89 -6.08 -4.69 11.99
N ILE A 90 -5.71 -3.64 11.26
CA ILE A 90 -5.96 -2.24 11.67
C ILE A 90 -7.42 -1.87 11.40
N PHE A 91 -7.94 -2.19 10.21
CA PHE A 91 -9.33 -1.94 9.83
C PHE A 91 -10.33 -2.47 10.87
N ASP A 92 -10.08 -3.67 11.41
CA ASP A 92 -10.93 -4.31 12.43
C ASP A 92 -10.91 -3.60 13.79
N LYS A 93 -9.91 -2.75 14.03
CA LYS A 93 -9.75 -1.95 15.25
C LYS A 93 -10.21 -0.51 15.09
N LEU A 94 -10.43 -0.07 13.85
CA LEU A 94 -10.94 1.27 13.59
C LEU A 94 -12.44 1.27 13.88
N ASP A 95 -12.85 2.14 14.79
CA ASP A 95 -14.25 2.46 15.00
C ASP A 95 -14.85 3.05 13.71
N ASP A 96 -16.17 2.97 13.59
CA ASP A 96 -16.87 3.62 12.49
C ASP A 96 -16.78 5.15 12.69
N PHE A 97 -16.29 5.84 11.66
CA PHE A 97 -16.08 7.29 11.65
C PHE A 97 -17.35 8.06 11.33
#